data_AF-A0AB38N0G4-F1
#
_entry.id   AF-A0AB38N0G4-F1
#
_cell.length_a   1.000
_cell.length_b   1.000
_cell.length_c   1.000
_cell.angle_alpha   90.00
_cell.angle_beta   90.00
_cell.angle_gamma   90.00
#
_symmetry.space_group_name_H-M   'P 1'
#
loop_
_entity.id
_entity.type
_entity.pdbx_description
1 polymer ?
#
loop_
_entity_poly.entity_id
_entity_poly.type
_entity_poly.pdbx_seq_one_letter_code
_entity_poly.pdbx_strand_id
1 'polypeptide(L)'
;MIEKIVSGGQTGVDQAALLVATEMGIDIGGWCPKGGLDENNVNVLKQFPALKEATSSDPDERTKLNIRDSDGTLIIVPSWPLPERVKDGTKLTIEDAERQKKHHLIISLDNKDEAVQNIKAWINDNDIRVLNIGGPRESNSPGIHQEACELFRDLFKNLSHRLSI
;
A
#
# COMPACT_ATOMS: atom_id res chain seq x y z
N MET A 1 -4.36 -9.75 13.40
CA MET A 1 -3.54 -10.47 12.41
C MET A 1 -3.99 -10.01 11.04
N ILE A 2 -3.06 -9.74 10.12
CA ILE A 2 -3.44 -9.37 8.76
C ILE A 2 -3.98 -10.59 8.03
N GLU A 3 -5.19 -10.46 7.52
CA GLU A 3 -5.86 -11.44 6.67
C GLU A 3 -5.58 -11.13 5.19
N LYS A 4 -5.46 -9.84 4.84
CA LYS A 4 -5.34 -9.41 3.44
C LYS A 4 -4.56 -8.11 3.28
N ILE A 5 -3.69 -8.06 2.27
CA ILE A 5 -3.10 -6.82 1.76
C ILE A 5 -3.89 -6.35 0.55
N VAL A 6 -4.33 -5.09 0.56
CA VAL A 6 -4.95 -4.46 -0.62
C VAL A 6 -4.12 -3.29 -1.11
N SER A 7 -4.07 -3.11 -2.42
CA SER A 7 -3.42 -1.97 -3.05
C SER A 7 -3.97 -1.74 -4.45
N GLY A 8 -3.60 -0.62 -5.06
CA GLY A 8 -4.18 -0.21 -6.33
C GLY A 8 -3.41 -0.62 -7.58
N GLY A 9 -2.26 -1.30 -7.43
CA GLY A 9 -1.47 -1.84 -8.53
C GLY A 9 -0.61 -0.84 -9.31
N GLN A 10 -0.48 0.42 -8.88
CA GLN A 10 0.44 1.37 -9.50
C GLN A 10 1.91 0.90 -9.36
N THR A 11 2.80 1.35 -10.22
CA THR A 11 4.25 1.17 -10.02
C THR A 11 4.70 1.71 -8.64
N GLY A 12 5.93 1.39 -8.23
CA GLY A 12 6.43 1.84 -6.93
C GLY A 12 5.84 1.02 -5.78
N VAL A 13 5.25 1.72 -4.80
CA VAL A 13 4.81 1.13 -3.53
C VAL A 13 3.68 0.12 -3.69
N ASP A 14 2.68 0.40 -4.53
CA ASP A 14 1.50 -0.48 -4.67
C ASP A 14 1.90 -1.87 -5.18
N GLN A 15 2.67 -1.92 -6.28
CA GLN A 15 3.20 -3.17 -6.83
C GLN A 15 4.17 -3.87 -5.86
N ALA A 16 4.98 -3.13 -5.10
CA ALA A 16 5.86 -3.71 -4.08
C ALA A 16 5.05 -4.44 -2.99
N ALA A 17 3.96 -3.83 -2.52
CA ALA A 17 3.09 -4.42 -1.51
C ALA A 17 2.43 -5.72 -2.01
N LEU A 18 1.85 -5.69 -3.22
CA LEU A 18 1.20 -6.85 -3.82
C LEU A 18 2.19 -7.98 -4.11
N LEU A 19 3.37 -7.65 -4.64
CA LEU A 19 4.42 -8.61 -4.95
C LEU A 19 4.88 -9.34 -3.69
N VAL A 20 5.29 -8.59 -2.66
CA VAL A 20 5.85 -9.20 -1.44
C VAL A 20 4.78 -9.93 -0.63
N ALA A 21 3.53 -9.45 -0.62
CA ALA A 21 2.43 -10.17 0.01
C ALA A 21 2.19 -11.53 -0.68
N THR A 22 2.23 -11.56 -2.02
CA THR A 22 2.13 -12.80 -2.80
C THR A 22 3.29 -13.76 -2.51
N GLU A 23 4.53 -13.25 -2.47
CA GLU A 23 5.73 -14.04 -2.12
C GLU A 23 5.62 -14.68 -0.71
N MET A 24 4.96 -13.99 0.22
CA MET A 24 4.80 -14.43 1.62
C MET A 24 3.52 -15.25 1.86
N GLY A 25 2.72 -15.51 0.82
CA GLY A 25 1.47 -16.27 0.92
C GLY A 25 0.35 -15.54 1.68
N ILE A 26 0.39 -14.21 1.73
CA ILE A 26 -0.69 -13.39 2.29
C ILE A 26 -1.69 -13.09 1.18
N ASP A 27 -2.99 -13.20 1.47
CA ASP A 27 -4.01 -12.88 0.47
C ASP A 27 -3.87 -11.44 -0.02
N ILE A 28 -4.01 -11.26 -1.34
CA ILE A 28 -3.94 -9.94 -1.98
C ILE A 28 -5.28 -9.54 -2.62
N GLY A 29 -5.46 -8.26 -2.86
CA GLY A 29 -6.55 -7.72 -3.65
C GLY A 29 -6.50 -6.20 -3.71
N GLY A 30 -7.67 -5.58 -3.91
CA GLY A 30 -7.80 -4.13 -3.99
C GLY A 30 -8.42 -3.69 -5.31
N TRP A 31 -8.43 -2.39 -5.52
CA TRP A 31 -9.04 -1.73 -6.66
C TRP A 31 -7.99 -1.09 -7.55
N CYS A 32 -7.97 -1.43 -8.84
CA CYS A 32 -7.16 -0.75 -9.86
C CYS A 32 -8.06 0.16 -10.73
N PRO A 33 -7.51 1.11 -11.50
CA PRO A 33 -8.30 1.87 -12.46
C PRO A 33 -9.00 0.93 -13.46
N LYS A 34 -10.13 1.36 -14.03
CA LYS A 34 -10.73 0.66 -15.17
C LYS A 34 -9.72 0.46 -16.29
N GLY A 35 -9.64 -0.73 -16.84
CA GLY A 35 -8.63 -1.21 -17.79
C GLY A 35 -7.37 -1.78 -17.12
N GLY A 36 -7.23 -1.61 -15.79
CA GLY A 36 -6.12 -2.13 -15.01
C GLY A 36 -4.76 -1.56 -15.39
N LEU A 37 -4.67 -0.33 -15.88
CA LEU A 37 -3.41 0.24 -16.36
C LEU A 37 -2.63 0.94 -15.23
N ASP A 38 -1.33 0.71 -15.17
CA ASP A 38 -0.39 1.53 -14.40
C ASP A 38 0.15 2.73 -15.22
N GLU A 39 1.08 3.51 -14.65
CA GLU A 39 1.66 4.67 -15.34
C GLU A 39 2.39 4.34 -16.64
N ASN A 40 2.83 3.10 -16.82
CA ASN A 40 3.54 2.64 -18.01
C ASN A 40 2.59 2.01 -19.04
N ASN A 41 1.27 2.10 -18.84
CA ASN A 41 0.24 1.42 -19.62
C ASN A 41 0.34 -0.11 -19.58
N VAL A 42 0.95 -0.66 -18.52
CA VAL A 42 0.99 -2.11 -18.30
C VAL A 42 -0.29 -2.52 -17.58
N ASN A 43 -0.93 -3.61 -18.06
CA ASN A 43 -2.12 -4.14 -17.42
C ASN A 43 -1.75 -4.96 -16.18
N VAL A 44 -2.02 -4.40 -15.01
CA VAL A 44 -1.69 -4.95 -13.68
C VAL A 44 -2.49 -6.20 -13.35
N LEU A 45 -3.67 -6.40 -13.96
CA LEU A 45 -4.51 -7.59 -13.73
C LEU A 45 -3.86 -8.86 -14.28
N LYS A 46 -2.94 -8.74 -15.24
CA LYS A 46 -2.14 -9.88 -15.72
C LYS A 46 -1.17 -10.39 -14.67
N GLN A 47 -0.67 -9.48 -13.82
CA GLN A 47 0.27 -9.81 -12.76
C GLN A 47 -0.45 -10.11 -11.43
N PHE A 48 -1.53 -9.37 -11.15
CA PHE A 48 -2.31 -9.45 -9.92
C PHE A 48 -3.80 -9.65 -10.24
N PRO A 49 -4.21 -10.87 -10.64
CA PRO A 49 -5.60 -11.16 -11.04
C PRO A 49 -6.61 -11.05 -9.90
N ALA A 50 -6.16 -10.92 -8.66
CA ALA A 50 -7.00 -10.71 -7.48
C ALA A 50 -7.50 -9.26 -7.34
N LEU A 51 -6.96 -8.30 -8.11
CA LEU A 51 -7.45 -6.93 -8.14
C LEU A 51 -8.79 -6.85 -8.87
N LYS A 52 -9.60 -5.85 -8.50
CA LYS A 52 -10.86 -5.52 -9.15
C LYS A 52 -10.76 -4.17 -9.85
N GLU A 53 -11.37 -4.05 -11.02
CA GLU A 53 -11.46 -2.77 -11.71
C GLU A 53 -12.46 -1.84 -11.01
N ALA A 54 -12.06 -0.58 -10.83
CA ALA A 54 -12.97 0.50 -10.49
C ALA A 54 -13.92 0.82 -11.66
N THR A 55 -14.91 1.69 -11.44
CA THR A 55 -15.91 2.00 -12.48
C THR A 55 -15.37 2.97 -13.54
N SER A 56 -14.35 3.75 -13.19
CA SER A 56 -13.64 4.68 -14.07
C SER A 56 -12.13 4.43 -14.07
N SER A 57 -11.45 5.01 -15.06
CA SER A 57 -9.98 5.01 -15.16
C SER A 57 -9.34 6.12 -14.32
N ASP A 58 -10.12 6.87 -13.53
CA ASP A 58 -9.60 7.90 -12.63
C ASP A 58 -8.83 7.24 -11.46
N PRO A 59 -7.52 7.52 -11.31
CA PRO A 59 -6.73 7.00 -10.20
C PRO A 59 -7.26 7.40 -8.81
N ASP A 60 -8.06 8.46 -8.72
CA ASP A 60 -8.64 8.90 -7.44
C ASP A 60 -9.72 7.94 -6.97
N GLU A 61 -10.53 7.39 -7.87
CA GLU A 61 -11.62 6.48 -7.53
C GLU A 61 -11.05 5.21 -6.89
N ARG A 62 -10.09 4.57 -7.55
CA ARG A 62 -9.46 3.34 -7.04
C ARG A 62 -8.76 3.59 -5.69
N THR A 63 -8.20 4.76 -5.47
CA THR A 63 -7.58 5.16 -4.19
C THR A 63 -8.65 5.23 -3.08
N LYS A 64 -9.76 5.93 -3.32
CA LYS A 64 -10.89 6.05 -2.38
C LYS A 64 -11.50 4.69 -2.05
N LEU A 65 -11.65 3.81 -3.05
CA LEU A 65 -12.19 2.47 -2.88
C LEU A 65 -11.27 1.58 -2.01
N ASN A 66 -9.96 1.62 -2.22
CA ASN A 66 -9.00 0.87 -1.40
C ASN A 66 -8.99 1.35 0.07
N ILE A 67 -9.10 2.65 0.30
CA ILE A 67 -9.24 3.22 1.66
C ILE A 67 -10.56 2.80 2.30
N ARG A 68 -11.67 2.88 1.55
CA ARG A 68 -13.01 2.53 2.03
C ARG A 68 -13.11 1.06 2.45
N ASP A 69 -12.58 0.16 1.61
CA ASP A 69 -12.73 -1.29 1.72
C ASP A 69 -11.59 -1.98 2.52
N SER A 70 -10.81 -1.19 3.26
CA SER A 70 -9.80 -1.67 4.21
C SER A 70 -10.08 -1.17 5.63
N ASP A 71 -9.46 -1.79 6.62
CA ASP A 71 -9.56 -1.36 8.03
C ASP A 71 -8.62 -0.20 8.34
N GLY A 72 -7.48 -0.15 7.66
CA GLY A 72 -6.54 0.97 7.72
C GLY A 72 -5.63 1.07 6.51
N THR A 73 -5.00 2.24 6.35
CA THR A 73 -4.14 2.58 5.22
C THR A 73 -2.72 2.92 5.68
N LEU A 74 -1.75 2.08 5.32
CA LEU A 74 -0.33 2.36 5.48
C LEU A 74 0.19 3.12 4.25
N ILE A 75 0.78 4.28 4.49
CA ILE A 75 1.25 5.20 3.44
C ILE A 75 2.78 5.24 3.51
N ILE A 76 3.44 4.68 2.52
CA ILE A 76 4.90 4.71 2.42
C ILE A 76 5.34 5.93 1.63
N VAL A 77 6.29 6.69 2.18
CA VAL A 77 6.87 7.88 1.57
C VAL A 77 8.39 7.81 1.58
N PRO A 78 9.09 8.47 0.62
CA PRO A 78 10.56 8.45 0.60
C PRO A 78 11.16 9.26 1.76
N SER A 79 10.52 10.35 2.16
CA SER A 79 10.91 11.20 3.30
C SER A 79 9.68 11.82 3.94
N TRP A 80 9.80 12.27 5.20
CA TRP A 80 8.78 13.07 5.87
C TRP A 80 9.39 14.34 6.50
N PRO A 81 8.86 15.55 6.21
CA PRO A 81 7.70 15.87 5.37
C PRO A 81 7.82 15.45 3.89
N LEU A 82 6.69 15.29 3.21
CA LEU A 82 6.60 14.86 1.81
C LEU A 82 7.40 15.79 0.87
N PRO A 83 8.28 15.25 0.01
CA PRO A 83 8.98 16.05 -1.00
C PRO A 83 8.02 16.71 -2.00
N GLU A 84 8.34 17.93 -2.44
CA GLU A 84 7.52 18.64 -3.45
C GLU A 84 7.35 17.87 -4.77
N ARG A 85 8.30 17.01 -5.13
CA ARG A 85 8.23 16.17 -6.35
C ARG A 85 7.20 15.05 -6.25
N VAL A 86 6.81 14.66 -5.03
CA VAL A 86 5.77 13.65 -4.80
C VAL A 86 4.43 14.36 -4.80
N LYS A 87 3.87 14.54 -6.01
CA LYS A 87 2.58 15.22 -6.19
C LYS A 87 1.41 14.25 -6.40
N ASP A 88 0.27 14.73 -5.92
CA ASP A 88 -1.10 14.29 -6.16
C ASP A 88 -1.51 12.97 -5.47
N GLY A 89 -1.05 11.81 -5.93
CA GLY A 89 -1.60 10.52 -5.47
C GLY A 89 -1.43 10.25 -3.97
N THR A 90 -0.23 10.48 -3.43
CA THR A 90 0.05 10.23 -2.01
C THR A 90 -0.65 11.23 -1.09
N LYS A 91 -0.72 12.50 -1.51
CA LYS A 91 -1.41 13.55 -0.75
C LYS A 91 -2.92 13.26 -0.70
N LEU A 92 -3.50 12.87 -1.83
CA LEU A 92 -4.88 12.43 -1.90
C LEU A 92 -5.14 11.27 -0.93
N THR A 93 -4.27 10.25 -0.88
CA THR A 93 -4.43 9.12 0.04
C THR A 93 -4.50 9.58 1.50
N ILE A 94 -3.65 10.53 1.91
CA ILE A 94 -3.65 11.10 3.26
C ILE A 94 -4.96 11.86 3.53
N GLU A 95 -5.27 12.83 2.68
CA GLU A 95 -6.46 13.70 2.81
C GLU A 95 -7.76 12.86 2.80
N ASP A 96 -7.81 11.81 1.97
CA ASP A 96 -8.98 10.97 1.83
C ASP A 96 -9.14 9.98 3.00
N ALA A 97 -8.05 9.41 3.53
CA ALA A 97 -8.11 8.58 4.73
C ALA A 97 -8.63 9.37 5.94
N GLU A 98 -8.18 10.61 6.11
CA GLU A 98 -8.70 11.54 7.12
C GLU A 98 -10.18 11.83 6.89
N ARG A 99 -10.57 12.18 5.66
CA ARG A 99 -11.96 12.48 5.30
C ARG A 99 -12.91 11.31 5.55
N GLN A 100 -12.47 10.09 5.24
CA GLN A 100 -13.22 8.86 5.47
C GLN A 100 -13.17 8.38 6.93
N LYS A 101 -12.39 9.04 7.80
CA LYS A 101 -12.15 8.66 9.20
C LYS A 101 -11.60 7.22 9.33
N LYS A 102 -10.76 6.83 8.38
CA LYS A 102 -10.06 5.54 8.39
C LYS A 102 -8.73 5.68 9.11
N HIS A 103 -8.34 4.63 9.82
CA HIS A 103 -7.01 4.57 10.42
C HIS A 103 -5.96 4.69 9.33
N HIS A 104 -4.96 5.54 9.52
CA HIS A 104 -3.82 5.62 8.62
C HIS A 104 -2.53 5.81 9.40
N LEU A 105 -1.43 5.37 8.80
CA LEU A 105 -0.09 5.54 9.32
C LEU A 105 0.84 5.91 8.16
N ILE A 106 1.66 6.93 8.36
CA ILE A 106 2.67 7.35 7.40
C ILE A 106 4.03 6.81 7.87
N ILE A 107 4.74 6.13 6.99
CA ILE A 107 6.10 5.62 7.25
C ILE A 107 7.04 6.17 6.19
N SER A 108 8.13 6.75 6.68
CA SER A 108 9.18 7.33 5.86
C SER A 108 10.32 6.34 5.63
N LEU A 109 10.83 6.26 4.41
CA LEU A 109 11.94 5.37 4.06
C LEU A 109 13.32 5.96 4.35
N ASP A 110 13.44 7.28 4.50
CA ASP A 110 14.68 7.93 4.95
C ASP A 110 14.99 7.70 6.45
N ASN A 111 14.01 7.22 7.20
CA ASN A 111 14.14 6.82 8.59
C ASN A 111 13.34 5.52 8.85
N LYS A 112 13.99 4.38 8.60
CA LYS A 112 13.40 3.04 8.78
C LYS A 112 13.52 2.53 10.22
N ASP A 113 14.12 3.32 11.13
CA ASP A 113 14.30 2.91 12.52
C ASP A 113 12.94 2.64 13.15
N GLU A 114 12.81 1.44 13.73
CA GLU A 114 11.58 0.95 14.36
C GLU A 114 10.34 0.90 13.45
N ALA A 115 10.46 1.15 12.14
CA ALA A 115 9.32 1.22 11.21
C ALA A 115 8.45 -0.04 11.30
N VAL A 116 9.06 -1.22 11.29
CA VAL A 116 8.34 -2.49 11.44
C VAL A 116 7.60 -2.58 12.77
N GLN A 117 8.20 -2.14 13.88
CA GLN A 117 7.55 -2.21 15.20
C GLN A 117 6.40 -1.21 15.30
N ASN A 118 6.59 0.01 14.78
CA ASN A 118 5.57 1.04 14.73
C ASN A 118 4.36 0.59 13.89
N ILE A 119 4.61 0.01 12.71
CA ILE A 119 3.53 -0.54 11.87
C ILE A 119 2.79 -1.68 12.61
N LYS A 120 3.51 -2.60 13.26
CA LYS A 120 2.89 -3.70 14.00
C LYS A 120 2.04 -3.22 15.18
N ALA A 121 2.56 -2.27 15.96
CA ALA A 121 1.82 -1.68 17.07
C ALA A 121 0.53 -1.02 16.57
N TRP A 122 0.64 -0.19 15.53
CA TRP A 122 -0.52 0.45 14.91
C TRP A 122 -1.54 -0.54 14.34
N ILE A 123 -1.10 -1.62 13.68
CA ILE A 123 -2.01 -2.68 13.19
C ILE A 123 -2.78 -3.32 14.35
N ASN A 124 -2.09 -3.65 15.44
CA ASN A 124 -2.71 -4.31 16.59
C ASN A 124 -3.65 -3.38 17.36
N ASP A 125 -3.23 -2.14 17.60
CA ASP A 125 -4.00 -1.15 18.38
C ASP A 125 -5.34 -0.79 17.69
N ASN A 126 -5.42 -0.94 16.37
CA ASN A 126 -6.59 -0.61 15.57
C ASN A 126 -7.34 -1.84 15.01
N ASP A 127 -7.00 -3.07 15.44
CA ASP A 127 -7.53 -4.36 14.93
C ASP A 127 -7.60 -4.43 13.39
N ILE A 128 -6.54 -3.99 12.72
CA ILE A 128 -6.48 -3.98 11.25
C ILE A 128 -6.30 -5.42 10.75
N ARG A 129 -7.20 -5.87 9.86
CA ARG A 129 -7.16 -7.20 9.24
C ARG A 129 -6.99 -7.11 7.74
N VAL A 130 -7.66 -6.16 7.11
CA VAL A 130 -7.47 -5.77 5.72
C VAL A 130 -6.66 -4.48 5.70
N LEU A 131 -5.38 -4.58 5.32
CA LEU A 131 -4.47 -3.45 5.28
C LEU A 131 -4.33 -2.93 3.84
N ASN A 132 -4.77 -1.70 3.61
CA ASN A 132 -4.43 -0.97 2.39
C ASN A 132 -3.01 -0.44 2.49
N ILE A 133 -2.23 -0.60 1.42
CA ILE A 133 -0.88 -0.04 1.32
C ILE A 133 -0.80 0.79 0.05
N GLY A 134 -0.32 2.02 0.18
CA GLY A 134 -0.12 2.91 -0.96
C GLY A 134 1.06 3.86 -0.77
N GLY A 135 1.48 4.48 -1.87
CA GLY A 135 2.56 5.44 -1.87
C GLY A 135 2.86 5.97 -3.27
N PRO A 136 3.98 6.68 -3.45
CA PRO A 136 4.37 7.22 -4.74
C PRO A 136 4.58 6.13 -5.79
N ARG A 137 4.23 6.49 -7.03
CA ARG A 137 4.64 5.76 -8.24
C ARG A 137 6.15 5.88 -8.47
N GLU A 138 6.71 4.93 -9.22
CA GLU A 138 8.16 4.85 -9.45
C GLU A 138 8.72 6.11 -10.12
N SER A 139 8.01 6.69 -11.09
CA SER A 139 8.48 7.92 -11.76
C SER A 139 8.56 9.15 -10.84
N ASN A 140 7.74 9.21 -9.78
CA ASN A 140 7.75 10.31 -8.82
C ASN A 140 8.84 10.13 -7.74
N SER A 141 9.22 8.88 -7.44
CA SER A 141 10.26 8.56 -6.47
C SER A 141 11.08 7.36 -6.95
N PRO A 142 12.05 7.56 -7.85
CA PRO A 142 12.87 6.47 -8.38
C PRO A 142 13.57 5.70 -7.25
N GLY A 143 13.52 4.37 -7.31
CA GLY A 143 14.04 3.44 -6.30
C GLY A 143 13.01 3.02 -5.24
N ILE A 144 11.86 3.69 -5.14
CA ILE A 144 10.90 3.45 -4.06
C ILE A 144 10.32 2.03 -4.08
N HIS A 145 10.14 1.42 -5.25
CA HIS A 145 9.69 0.05 -5.36
C HIS A 145 10.62 -0.91 -4.61
N GLN A 146 11.93 -0.81 -4.84
CA GLN A 146 12.92 -1.69 -4.24
C GLN A 146 12.96 -1.50 -2.71
N GLU A 147 13.02 -0.25 -2.27
CA GLU A 147 13.08 0.08 -0.84
C GLU A 147 11.81 -0.36 -0.09
N ALA A 148 10.64 -0.20 -0.72
CA ALA A 148 9.38 -0.68 -0.17
C ALA A 148 9.37 -2.21 -0.08
N CYS A 149 9.89 -2.92 -1.08
CA CYS A 149 10.00 -4.38 -1.02
C CYS A 149 10.86 -4.86 0.15
N GLU A 150 12.00 -4.21 0.40
CA GLU A 150 12.88 -4.52 1.54
C GLU A 150 12.13 -4.38 2.87
N LEU A 151 11.47 -3.24 3.08
CA LEU A 151 10.64 -3.00 4.28
C LEU A 151 9.52 -4.06 4.41
N PHE A 152 8.80 -4.34 3.33
CA PHE A 152 7.67 -5.27 3.37
C PHE A 152 8.09 -6.71 3.60
N ARG A 153 9.26 -7.15 3.11
CA ARG A 153 9.77 -8.50 3.39
C ARG A 153 10.00 -8.69 4.88
N ASP A 154 10.54 -7.68 5.55
CA ASP A 154 10.77 -7.76 6.99
C ASP A 154 9.46 -7.60 7.77
N LEU A 155 8.58 -6.69 7.37
CA LEU A 155 7.26 -6.51 7.98
C LEU A 155 6.42 -7.80 7.87
N PHE A 156 6.26 -8.36 6.68
CA PHE A 156 5.33 -9.48 6.43
C PHE A 156 5.81 -10.79 7.03
N LYS A 157 7.13 -11.05 7.11
CA LYS A 157 7.67 -12.17 7.92
C LYS A 157 7.20 -12.10 9.37
N ASN A 158 7.15 -10.89 9.93
CA ASN A 158 6.74 -10.67 11.32
C ASN A 158 5.22 -10.68 11.52
N LEU A 159 4.44 -10.54 10.44
CA LEU A 159 2.97 -10.62 10.48
C LEU A 159 2.44 -12.03 10.19
N SER A 160 3.20 -12.86 9.47
CA SER A 160 2.83 -14.23 9.09
C SER A 160 3.20 -15.30 10.12
N HIS A 161 4.04 -14.99 11.11
CA HIS A 161 4.43 -15.94 12.14
C HIS A 161 3.35 -16.09 13.24
N ARG A 162 2.60 -17.19 13.14
CA ARG A 162 2.07 -17.90 14.31
C ARG A 162 3.26 -18.21 15.22
N LEU A 163 3.23 -17.76 16.47
CA LEU A 163 3.86 -18.53 17.53
C LEU A 163 3.18 -19.91 17.50
N SER A 164 3.87 -20.90 16.98
CA SER A 164 3.68 -22.28 17.39
C SER A 164 4.04 -22.32 18.87
N ILE A 165 3.03 -22.23 19.73
CA ILE A 165 3.12 -22.66 21.13
C ILE A 165 2.62 -24.09 21.18
#